data_AF-A0A6P6XTP0-F1
#
_entry.id   AF-A0A6P6XTP0-F1
#
_cell.length_a   1.000
_cell.length_b   1.000
_cell.length_c   1.000
_cell.angle_alpha   90.00
_cell.angle_beta   90.00
_cell.angle_gamma   90.00
#
_symmetry.space_group_name_H-M   'P 1'
#
loop_
_entity.id
_entity.type
_entity.pdbx_description
1 polymer ?
#
loop_
_entity_poly.entity_id
_entity_poly.type
_entity_poly.pdbx_seq_one_letter_code
_entity_poly.pdbx_strand_id
1 'polypeptide(L)'
;MSSIYTYYLLDIYIDAKINTIQAIVTSIIFIPVFLHTVYILGQIFLSINFLVFLIEFLTKRFKQLADITNVINLSFINRLEYGIIMFNRFRRDYVQLFKETKHFNGTVSFVLLYIEIGSKAWAIIFCLFHSQQIRMNFIIIISGFTLISLFFFIIGFYSRLAKMPSINQFCYRRLAFWIARRSKYRLKPKYYCTYQQNSIRIDMIKLNLYLQTIANNRFDFPNSESNRKFDMGAI
;
A
#
# COMPACT_ATOMS: atom_id res chain seq x y z
N MET A 1 25.63 -15.78 15.39
CA MET A 1 24.62 -16.84 15.64
C MET A 1 25.29 -18.21 15.72
N SER A 2 25.98 -18.69 14.67
CA SER A 2 26.76 -19.95 14.73
C SER A 2 27.79 -19.96 15.87
N SER A 3 28.57 -18.87 16.02
CA SER A 3 29.56 -18.72 17.10
C SER A 3 28.98 -18.65 18.53
N ILE A 4 27.74 -18.15 18.67
CA ILE A 4 27.05 -18.04 19.96
C ILE A 4 26.45 -19.40 20.35
N TYR A 5 25.93 -20.14 19.36
CA TYR A 5 25.43 -21.50 19.55
C TYR A 5 26.56 -22.46 19.94
N THR A 6 27.71 -22.38 19.28
CA THR A 6 28.89 -23.18 19.64
C THR A 6 29.41 -22.84 21.04
N TYR A 7 29.37 -21.55 21.42
CA TYR A 7 29.73 -21.10 22.77
C TYR A 7 28.78 -21.67 23.83
N TYR A 8 27.46 -21.58 23.61
CA TYR A 8 26.46 -22.13 24.54
C TYR A 8 26.52 -23.66 24.65
N LEU A 9 26.77 -24.36 23.54
CA LEU A 9 26.97 -25.83 23.55
C LEU A 9 28.20 -26.23 24.35
N LEU A 10 29.31 -25.48 24.20
CA LEU A 10 30.54 -25.69 24.96
C LEU A 10 30.33 -25.43 26.46
N ASP A 11 29.63 -24.35 26.81
CA ASP A 11 29.34 -24.00 28.21
C ASP A 11 28.52 -25.09 28.90
N ILE A 12 27.47 -25.60 28.24
CA ILE A 12 26.61 -26.67 28.77
C ILE A 12 27.33 -28.04 28.78
N TYR A 13 28.25 -28.27 27.86
CA TYR A 13 29.09 -29.47 27.81
C TYR A 13 30.12 -29.50 28.95
N ILE A 14 30.76 -28.35 29.24
CA ILE A 14 31.70 -28.19 30.36
C ILE A 14 31.00 -28.38 31.69
N ASP A 15 29.74 -27.94 31.81
CA ASP A 15 28.87 -28.16 32.97
C ASP A 15 28.41 -29.64 33.17
N ALA A 16 28.89 -30.58 32.35
CA ALA A 16 28.57 -32.02 32.37
C ALA A 16 27.06 -32.36 32.26
N LYS A 17 26.23 -31.41 31.83
CA LYS A 17 24.77 -31.58 31.69
C LYS A 17 24.37 -32.38 30.46
N ILE A 18 25.27 -32.54 29.47
CA ILE A 18 24.99 -33.19 28.19
C ILE A 18 26.14 -34.14 27.83
N ASN A 19 25.80 -35.34 27.34
CA ASN A 19 26.79 -36.32 26.85
C ASN A 19 27.34 -35.95 25.46
N THR A 20 28.56 -36.37 25.13
CA THR A 20 29.20 -36.14 23.80
C THR A 20 28.32 -36.55 22.62
N ILE A 21 27.64 -37.69 22.72
CA ILE A 21 26.71 -38.18 21.68
C ILE A 21 25.52 -37.21 21.52
N GLN A 22 24.96 -36.70 22.62
CA GLN A 22 23.87 -35.73 22.59
C GLN A 22 24.31 -34.38 22.00
N ALA A 23 25.54 -33.93 22.27
CA ALA A 23 26.11 -32.71 21.67
C ALA A 23 26.29 -32.85 20.14
N ILE A 24 26.71 -34.03 19.67
CA ILE A 24 26.85 -34.31 18.22
C ILE A 24 25.46 -34.33 17.56
N VAL A 25 24.49 -35.03 18.14
CA VAL A 25 23.12 -35.14 17.60
C VAL A 25 22.43 -33.76 17.57
N THR A 26 22.56 -32.96 18.63
CA THR A 26 21.99 -31.60 18.66
C THR A 26 22.63 -30.69 17.62
N SER A 27 23.94 -30.79 17.41
CA SER A 27 24.64 -30.04 16.35
C SER A 27 24.16 -30.43 14.95
N ILE A 28 23.93 -31.73 14.70
CA ILE A 28 23.41 -32.22 13.41
C ILE A 28 21.98 -31.70 13.15
N ILE A 29 21.13 -31.64 14.17
CA ILE A 29 19.75 -31.12 14.06
C ILE A 29 19.74 -29.59 13.93
N PHE A 30 20.70 -28.89 14.52
CA PHE A 30 20.77 -27.44 14.47
C PHE A 30 21.06 -26.89 13.06
N ILE A 31 21.94 -27.56 12.30
CA ILE A 31 22.30 -27.14 10.94
C ILE A 31 21.08 -27.00 10.00
N PRO A 32 20.19 -28.00 9.85
CA PRO A 32 19.01 -27.87 8.98
C PRO A 32 18.01 -26.83 9.51
N VAL A 33 17.83 -26.71 10.83
CA VAL A 33 16.98 -25.66 11.42
C VAL A 33 17.54 -24.26 11.14
N PHE A 34 18.85 -24.10 11.23
CA PHE A 34 19.52 -22.84 10.89
C PHE A 34 19.38 -22.51 9.41
N LEU A 35 19.63 -23.47 8.51
CA LEU A 35 19.45 -23.27 7.07
C LEU A 35 18.00 -22.92 6.72
N HIS A 36 17.04 -23.61 7.36
CA HIS A 36 15.61 -23.36 7.18
C HIS A 36 15.20 -21.96 7.66
N THR A 37 15.70 -21.51 8.81
CA THR A 37 15.43 -20.15 9.32
C THR A 37 16.02 -19.07 8.44
N VAL A 38 17.25 -19.25 7.95
CA VAL A 38 17.87 -18.33 6.97
C VAL A 38 17.08 -18.31 5.66
N TYR A 39 16.62 -19.47 5.18
CA TYR A 39 15.79 -19.57 3.99
C TYR A 39 14.46 -18.82 4.13
N ILE A 40 13.73 -19.04 5.23
CA ILE A 40 12.47 -18.33 5.51
C ILE A 40 12.71 -16.82 5.60
N LEU A 41 13.76 -16.38 6.30
CA LEU A 41 14.11 -14.96 6.37
C LEU A 41 14.37 -14.37 4.98
N GLY A 42 15.09 -15.10 4.11
CA GLY A 42 15.32 -14.70 2.73
C GLY A 42 14.02 -14.57 1.93
N GLN A 43 13.09 -15.52 2.06
CA GLN A 43 11.79 -15.47 1.40
C GLN A 43 10.94 -14.28 1.85
N ILE A 44 10.93 -13.99 3.16
CA ILE A 44 10.22 -12.82 3.72
C ILE A 44 10.79 -11.53 3.13
N PHE A 45 12.12 -11.41 3.08
CA PHE A 45 12.78 -10.22 2.53
C PHE A 45 12.47 -10.01 1.04
N LEU A 46 12.51 -11.09 0.25
CA LEU A 46 12.15 -11.05 -1.17
C LEU A 46 10.68 -10.64 -1.37
N SER A 47 9.77 -11.20 -0.56
CA SER A 47 8.34 -10.90 -0.61
C SER A 47 8.05 -9.44 -0.27
N ILE A 48 8.70 -8.91 0.76
CA ILE A 48 8.58 -7.49 1.16
C ILE A 48 9.07 -6.58 0.03
N ASN A 49 10.23 -6.87 -0.55
CA ASN A 49 10.79 -6.06 -1.65
C ASN A 49 9.89 -6.07 -2.88
N PHE A 50 9.34 -7.24 -3.23
CA PHE A 50 8.38 -7.35 -4.32
C PHE A 50 7.13 -6.50 -4.07
N LEU A 51 6.60 -6.51 -2.84
CA LEU A 51 5.44 -5.72 -2.48
C LEU A 51 5.74 -4.22 -2.56
N VAL A 52 6.89 -3.78 -2.03
CA VAL A 52 7.34 -2.39 -2.14
C VAL A 52 7.47 -1.94 -3.61
N PHE A 53 8.07 -2.79 -4.46
CA PHE A 53 8.17 -2.55 -5.89
C PHE A 53 6.79 -2.37 -6.54
N LEU A 54 5.82 -3.22 -6.19
CA LEU A 54 4.47 -3.17 -6.72
C LEU A 54 3.74 -1.87 -6.31
N ILE A 55 3.89 -1.44 -5.05
CA ILE A 55 3.38 -0.15 -4.56
C ILE A 55 3.97 1.01 -5.38
N GLU A 56 5.28 1.02 -5.59
CA GLU A 56 5.95 2.07 -6.37
C GLU A 56 5.51 2.06 -7.83
N PHE A 57 5.35 0.87 -8.42
CA PHE A 57 4.85 0.69 -9.78
C PHE A 57 3.45 1.28 -9.95
N LEU A 58 2.52 0.92 -9.07
CA LEU A 58 1.16 1.48 -9.07
C LEU A 58 1.19 3.00 -8.86
N THR A 59 2.02 3.49 -7.93
CA THR A 59 2.17 4.93 -7.67
C THR A 59 2.65 5.67 -8.93
N LYS A 60 3.60 5.10 -9.68
CA LYS A 60 4.07 5.67 -10.96
C LYS A 60 2.93 5.69 -12.00
N ARG A 61 2.10 4.65 -12.09
CA ARG A 61 0.93 4.64 -12.97
C ARG A 61 -0.11 5.70 -12.59
N PHE A 62 -0.36 5.90 -11.30
CA PHE A 62 -1.22 6.99 -10.83
C PHE A 62 -0.67 8.37 -11.21
N LYS A 63 0.65 8.58 -11.12
CA LYS A 63 1.29 9.83 -11.57
C LYS A 63 1.12 10.05 -13.07
N GLN A 64 1.29 9.01 -13.89
CA GLN A 64 1.05 9.10 -15.33
C GLN A 64 -0.40 9.50 -15.64
N LEU A 65 -1.38 8.99 -14.89
CA LEU A 65 -2.76 9.43 -15.00
C LEU A 65 -2.92 10.91 -14.64
N ALA A 66 -2.27 11.37 -13.56
CA ALA A 66 -2.28 12.78 -13.18
C ALA A 66 -1.70 13.66 -14.31
N ASP A 67 -0.64 13.23 -14.97
CA ASP A 67 -0.08 13.96 -16.13
C ASP A 67 -1.07 14.04 -17.30
N ILE A 68 -1.82 12.97 -17.58
CA ILE A 68 -2.90 13.02 -18.58
C ILE A 68 -3.96 14.07 -18.17
N THR A 69 -4.34 14.16 -16.89
CA THR A 69 -5.28 15.21 -16.43
C THR A 69 -4.72 16.63 -16.58
N ASN A 70 -3.39 16.80 -16.53
CA ASN A 70 -2.73 18.07 -16.78
C ASN A 70 -2.86 18.45 -18.26
N VAL A 71 -2.61 17.49 -19.16
CA VAL A 71 -2.76 17.68 -20.60
C VAL A 71 -4.22 17.97 -20.98
N ILE A 72 -5.19 17.30 -20.36
CA ILE A 72 -6.62 17.59 -20.55
C ILE A 72 -6.93 19.05 -20.17
N ASN A 73 -6.42 19.52 -19.02
CA ASN A 73 -6.62 20.91 -18.59
C ASN A 73 -5.97 21.93 -19.52
N LEU A 74 -4.78 21.65 -20.04
CA LEU A 74 -4.10 22.52 -21.01
C LEU A 74 -4.80 22.53 -22.38
N SER A 75 -5.33 21.37 -22.81
CA SER A 75 -6.05 21.25 -24.08
C SER A 75 -7.32 22.10 -24.16
N PHE A 76 -7.87 22.51 -23.02
CA PHE A 76 -8.98 23.45 -22.95
C PHE A 76 -8.64 24.81 -23.60
N ILE A 77 -7.38 25.24 -23.52
CA ILE A 77 -6.91 26.51 -24.08
C ILE A 77 -6.78 26.42 -25.61
N ASN A 78 -6.34 25.27 -26.13
CA ASN A 78 -5.92 25.14 -27.52
C ASN A 78 -6.94 24.43 -28.43
N ARG A 79 -7.57 23.32 -27.99
CA ARG A 79 -8.50 22.54 -28.82
C ARG A 79 -9.41 21.61 -28.00
N LEU A 80 -10.70 21.91 -27.95
CA LEU A 80 -11.68 21.23 -27.08
C LEU A 80 -11.91 19.75 -27.46
N GLU A 81 -11.80 19.40 -28.75
CA GLU A 81 -11.90 18.01 -29.25
C GLU A 81 -10.75 17.12 -28.75
N TYR A 82 -9.53 17.67 -28.69
CA TYR A 82 -8.35 16.94 -28.19
C TYR A 82 -8.52 16.58 -26.71
N GLY A 83 -9.13 17.47 -25.92
CA GLY A 83 -9.46 17.18 -24.52
C GLY A 83 -10.44 16.03 -24.33
N ILE A 84 -11.38 15.82 -25.26
CA ILE A 84 -12.32 14.68 -25.22
C ILE A 84 -11.62 13.36 -25.52
N ILE A 85 -10.73 13.33 -26.51
CA ILE A 85 -9.93 12.14 -26.84
C ILE A 85 -9.04 11.76 -25.65
N MET A 86 -8.37 12.74 -25.05
CA MET A 86 -7.53 12.51 -23.87
C MET A 86 -8.33 12.08 -22.65
N PHE A 87 -9.55 12.60 -22.47
CA PHE A 87 -10.45 12.14 -21.41
C PHE A 87 -10.89 10.68 -21.61
N ASN A 88 -11.17 10.25 -22.83
CA ASN A 88 -11.50 8.85 -23.12
C ASN A 88 -10.32 7.92 -22.82
N ARG A 89 -9.10 8.34 -23.16
CA ARG A 89 -7.87 7.63 -22.80
C ARG A 89 -7.71 7.54 -21.28
N PHE A 90 -7.84 8.67 -20.58
CA PHE A 90 -7.82 8.72 -19.12
C PHE A 90 -8.83 7.76 -18.51
N ARG A 91 -10.08 7.77 -19.00
CA ARG A 91 -11.15 6.91 -18.48
C ARG A 91 -10.81 5.43 -18.57
N ARG A 92 -10.33 4.99 -19.73
CA ARG A 92 -9.94 3.58 -19.94
C ARG A 92 -8.80 3.19 -19.01
N ASP A 93 -7.74 3.99 -18.97
CA ASP A 93 -6.55 3.71 -18.20
C ASP A 93 -6.85 3.76 -16.68
N TYR A 94 -7.76 4.65 -16.24
CA TYR A 94 -8.24 4.73 -14.86
C TYR A 94 -9.05 3.51 -14.44
N VAL A 95 -10.01 3.05 -15.25
CA VAL A 95 -10.84 1.88 -14.92
C VAL A 95 -9.98 0.63 -14.80
N GLN A 96 -9.00 0.46 -15.70
CA GLN A 96 -8.04 -0.63 -15.62
C GLN A 96 -7.21 -0.56 -14.34
N LEU A 97 -6.61 0.61 -14.05
CA LEU A 97 -5.79 0.81 -12.85
C LEU A 97 -6.60 0.61 -11.56
N PHE A 98 -7.86 1.05 -11.54
CA PHE A 98 -8.74 0.85 -10.39
C PHE A 98 -9.03 -0.63 -10.15
N LYS A 99 -9.29 -1.41 -11.21
CA LYS A 99 -9.48 -2.86 -11.10
C LYS A 99 -8.22 -3.56 -10.56
N GLU A 100 -7.05 -3.23 -11.10
CA GLU A 100 -5.75 -3.74 -10.64
C GLU A 100 -5.51 -3.38 -9.16
N THR A 101 -5.78 -2.13 -8.78
CA THR A 101 -5.56 -1.64 -7.41
C THR A 101 -6.55 -2.23 -6.41
N LYS A 102 -7.81 -2.50 -6.81
CA LYS A 102 -8.82 -3.11 -5.92
C LYS A 102 -8.42 -4.52 -5.49
N HIS A 103 -7.92 -5.34 -6.42
CA HIS A 103 -7.40 -6.68 -6.10
C HIS A 103 -6.16 -6.59 -5.21
N PHE A 104 -5.23 -5.69 -5.55
CA PHE A 104 -4.02 -5.47 -4.77
C PHE A 104 -4.31 -4.99 -3.34
N ASN A 105 -5.29 -4.10 -3.17
CA ASN A 105 -5.67 -3.56 -1.88
C ASN A 105 -6.10 -4.67 -0.91
N GLY A 106 -6.90 -5.64 -1.36
CA GLY A 106 -7.29 -6.79 -0.53
C GLY A 106 -6.09 -7.57 0.01
N THR A 107 -5.12 -7.86 -0.86
CA THR A 107 -3.88 -8.57 -0.47
C THR A 107 -3.03 -7.74 0.50
N VAL A 108 -2.80 -6.45 0.20
CA VAL A 108 -1.97 -5.59 1.04
C VAL A 108 -2.60 -5.34 2.40
N SER A 109 -3.92 -5.16 2.45
CA SER A 109 -4.68 -5.01 3.69
C SER A 109 -4.46 -6.18 4.63
N PHE A 110 -4.54 -7.40 4.11
CA PHE A 110 -4.32 -8.61 4.87
C PHE A 110 -2.87 -8.69 5.36
N VAL A 111 -1.89 -8.46 4.48
CA VAL A 111 -0.46 -8.47 4.85
C VAL A 111 -0.16 -7.44 5.93
N LEU A 112 -0.69 -6.22 5.81
CA LEU A 112 -0.55 -5.16 6.79
C LEU A 112 -1.12 -5.55 8.16
N LEU A 113 -2.32 -6.14 8.17
CA LEU A 113 -2.95 -6.62 9.39
C LEU A 113 -2.08 -7.68 10.08
N TYR A 114 -1.51 -8.63 9.32
CA TYR A 114 -0.60 -9.63 9.88
C TYR A 114 0.66 -9.02 10.48
N ILE A 115 1.29 -8.09 9.78
CA ILE A 115 2.48 -7.38 10.27
C ILE A 115 2.14 -6.57 11.52
N GLU A 116 0.97 -5.93 11.56
CA GLU A 116 0.52 -5.15 12.70
C GLU A 116 0.24 -6.02 13.94
N ILE A 117 -0.51 -7.12 13.79
CA ILE A 117 -0.75 -8.07 14.88
C ILE A 117 0.57 -8.67 15.37
N GLY A 118 1.44 -9.10 14.45
CA GLY A 118 2.75 -9.64 14.78
C GLY A 118 3.61 -8.65 15.56
N SER A 119 3.64 -7.38 15.13
CA SER A 119 4.40 -6.33 15.80
C SER A 119 3.91 -6.07 17.23
N LYS A 120 2.58 -6.02 17.42
CA LYS A 120 1.95 -5.80 18.73
C LYS A 120 2.18 -6.99 19.66
N ALA A 121 2.05 -8.22 19.15
CA ALA A 121 2.34 -9.43 19.92
C ALA A 121 3.81 -9.48 20.36
N TRP A 122 4.75 -9.16 19.46
CA TRP A 122 6.17 -9.11 19.78
C TRP A 122 6.49 -8.03 20.83
N ALA A 123 5.84 -6.87 20.76
CA ALA A 123 5.98 -5.81 21.75
C ALA A 123 5.50 -6.26 23.14
N ILE A 124 4.36 -6.94 23.24
CA ILE A 124 3.84 -7.48 24.50
C ILE A 124 4.82 -8.49 25.09
N ILE A 125 5.30 -9.43 24.28
CA ILE A 125 6.28 -10.44 24.70
C ILE A 125 7.57 -9.76 25.19
N PHE A 126 8.08 -8.78 24.43
CA PHE A 126 9.25 -8.01 24.81
C PHE A 126 9.07 -7.29 26.15
N CYS A 127 7.93 -6.64 26.38
CA CYS A 127 7.63 -5.97 27.64
C CYS A 127 7.55 -6.96 28.81
N LEU A 128 6.93 -8.13 28.62
CA LEU A 128 6.86 -9.18 29.64
C LEU A 128 8.26 -9.70 30.02
N PHE A 129 9.10 -9.99 29.02
CA PHE A 129 10.47 -10.45 29.27
C PHE A 129 11.34 -9.35 29.89
N HIS A 130 11.19 -8.10 29.45
CA HIS A 130 11.92 -6.97 30.02
C HIS A 130 11.53 -6.75 31.49
N SER A 131 10.24 -6.89 31.84
CA SER A 131 9.76 -6.70 33.22
C SER A 131 10.30 -7.72 34.21
N GLN A 132 10.69 -8.91 33.75
CA GLN A 132 11.18 -10.00 34.62
C GLN A 132 12.70 -9.98 34.79
N GLN A 133 13.44 -9.12 34.06
CA GLN A 133 14.90 -9.09 34.12
C GLN A 133 15.42 -8.05 35.12
N ILE A 134 16.31 -8.51 36.01
CA ILE A 134 17.01 -7.67 37.01
C ILE A 134 18.23 -6.96 36.40
N ARG A 135 18.81 -7.51 35.32
CA ARG A 135 19.95 -6.93 34.59
C ARG A 135 19.66 -6.92 33.10
N MET A 136 19.98 -5.82 32.42
CA MET A 136 19.82 -5.69 30.98
C MET A 136 20.77 -6.65 30.23
N ASN A 137 20.19 -7.64 29.56
CA ASN A 137 20.90 -8.50 28.63
C ASN A 137 21.04 -7.82 27.25
N PHE A 138 22.17 -8.01 26.58
CA PHE A 138 22.42 -7.54 25.21
C PHE A 138 21.33 -8.00 24.23
N ILE A 139 20.76 -9.19 24.44
CA ILE A 139 19.64 -9.72 23.64
C ILE A 139 18.39 -8.84 23.75
N ILE A 140 18.09 -8.30 24.94
CA ILE A 140 16.96 -7.38 25.13
C ILE A 140 17.20 -6.07 24.40
N ILE A 141 18.43 -5.53 24.46
CA ILE A 141 18.78 -4.30 23.75
C ILE A 141 18.58 -4.47 22.23
N ILE A 142 19.05 -5.59 21.67
CA ILE A 142 18.85 -5.93 20.26
C ILE A 142 17.35 -6.06 19.94
N SER A 143 16.59 -6.79 20.76
CA SER A 143 15.15 -6.95 20.54
C SER A 143 14.40 -5.60 20.55
N GLY A 144 14.77 -4.68 21.46
CA GLY A 144 14.22 -3.33 21.49
C GLY A 144 14.52 -2.55 20.21
N PHE A 145 15.76 -2.59 19.72
CA PHE A 145 16.13 -1.99 18.44
C PHE A 145 15.34 -2.58 17.25
N THR A 146 15.11 -3.89 17.23
CA THR A 146 14.33 -4.52 16.16
C THR A 146 12.87 -4.06 16.17
N LEU A 147 12.25 -3.88 17.34
CA LEU A 147 10.89 -3.36 17.47
C LEU A 147 10.77 -1.92 16.93
N ILE A 148 11.72 -1.06 17.28
CA ILE A 148 11.75 0.33 16.81
C ILE A 148 11.92 0.36 15.28
N SER A 149 12.84 -0.45 14.74
CA SER A 149 13.06 -0.56 13.30
C SER A 149 11.80 -1.02 12.56
N LEU A 150 11.10 -2.02 13.12
CA LEU A 150 9.87 -2.56 12.55
C LEU A 150 8.73 -1.53 12.58
N PHE A 151 8.64 -0.72 13.64
CA PHE A 151 7.69 0.39 13.72
C PHE A 151 7.93 1.44 12.62
N PHE A 152 9.17 1.87 12.42
CA PHE A 152 9.52 2.78 11.32
C PHE A 152 9.24 2.18 9.94
N PHE A 153 9.48 0.88 9.78
CA PHE A 153 9.17 0.16 8.55
C PHE A 153 7.66 0.18 8.24
N ILE A 154 6.81 -0.13 9.23
CA ILE A 154 5.35 -0.08 9.09
C ILE A 154 4.89 1.34 8.70
N ILE A 155 5.37 2.36 9.40
CA ILE A 155 5.03 3.77 9.07
C ILE A 155 5.46 4.13 7.65
N GLY A 156 6.69 3.78 7.27
CA GLY A 156 7.21 4.02 5.94
C GLY A 156 6.34 3.36 4.86
N PHE A 157 5.87 2.16 5.12
CA PHE A 157 4.99 1.41 4.22
C PHE A 157 3.61 2.07 4.09
N TYR A 158 2.97 2.44 5.20
CA TYR A 158 1.70 3.19 5.19
C TYR A 158 1.82 4.53 4.46
N SER A 159 2.92 5.26 4.68
CA SER A 159 3.15 6.55 4.02
C SER A 159 3.22 6.43 2.49
N ARG A 160 3.72 5.29 1.98
CA ARG A 160 3.78 5.02 0.54
C ARG A 160 2.39 4.70 -0.02
N LEU A 161 1.60 3.91 0.70
CA LEU A 161 0.23 3.59 0.31
C LEU A 161 -0.68 4.83 0.29
N ALA A 162 -0.50 5.74 1.24
CA ALA A 162 -1.25 7.00 1.32
C ALA A 162 -1.03 7.95 0.11
N LYS A 163 -0.01 7.72 -0.71
CA LYS A 163 0.24 8.50 -1.94
C LYS A 163 -0.79 8.22 -3.03
N MET A 164 -1.32 7.00 -3.13
CA MET A 164 -2.31 6.65 -4.16
C MET A 164 -3.63 7.41 -4.03
N PRO A 165 -4.32 7.42 -2.86
CA PRO A 165 -5.56 8.16 -2.70
C PRO A 165 -5.38 9.67 -2.86
N SER A 166 -4.24 10.23 -2.43
CA SER A 166 -3.95 11.67 -2.61
C SER A 166 -3.77 12.04 -4.10
N ILE A 167 -3.09 11.20 -4.89
CA ILE A 167 -2.99 11.41 -6.34
C ILE A 167 -4.37 11.27 -7.02
N ASN A 168 -5.22 10.32 -6.59
CA ASN A 168 -6.58 10.21 -7.11
C ASN A 168 -7.42 11.47 -6.83
N GLN A 169 -7.36 12.00 -5.60
CA GLN A 169 -8.04 13.24 -5.24
C GLN A 169 -7.55 14.43 -6.06
N PHE A 170 -6.25 14.48 -6.35
CA PHE A 170 -5.68 15.49 -7.23
C PHE A 170 -6.24 15.40 -8.66
N CYS A 171 -6.31 14.18 -9.22
CA CYS A 171 -6.92 13.93 -10.54
C CYS A 171 -8.39 14.35 -10.56
N TYR A 172 -9.15 13.98 -9.52
CA TYR A 172 -10.55 14.37 -9.35
C TYR A 172 -10.72 15.89 -9.38
N ARG A 173 -9.98 16.63 -8.55
CA ARG A 173 -10.06 18.10 -8.50
C ARG A 173 -9.77 18.74 -9.86
N ARG A 174 -8.76 18.23 -10.56
CA ARG A 174 -8.38 18.72 -11.90
C ARG A 174 -9.42 18.44 -12.95
N LEU A 175 -10.04 17.25 -12.94
CA LEU A 175 -11.13 16.91 -13.85
C LEU A 175 -12.39 17.71 -13.52
N ALA A 176 -12.76 17.83 -12.25
CA ALA A 176 -13.90 18.64 -11.82
C ALA A 176 -13.79 20.08 -12.34
N PHE A 177 -12.59 20.67 -12.21
CA PHE A 177 -12.33 22.01 -12.70
C PHE A 177 -12.43 22.11 -14.23
N TRP A 178 -11.91 21.13 -14.97
CA TRP A 178 -12.04 21.08 -16.43
C TRP A 178 -13.51 21.03 -16.87
N ILE A 179 -14.34 20.22 -16.20
CA ILE A 179 -15.78 20.09 -16.48
C ILE A 179 -16.51 21.38 -16.19
N ALA A 180 -16.24 21.99 -15.03
CA ALA A 180 -16.85 23.26 -14.63
C ALA A 180 -16.50 24.41 -15.59
N ARG A 181 -15.27 24.41 -16.13
CA ARG A 181 -14.93 25.33 -17.22
C ARG A 181 -15.71 24.98 -18.48
N ARG A 182 -15.68 23.73 -18.94
CA ARG A 182 -16.38 23.31 -20.16
C ARG A 182 -17.87 23.63 -20.13
N SER A 183 -18.54 23.50 -18.98
CA SER A 183 -19.95 23.86 -18.82
C SER A 183 -20.17 25.37 -19.00
N LYS A 184 -19.34 26.22 -18.38
CA LYS A 184 -19.42 27.68 -18.47
C LYS A 184 -19.28 28.20 -19.91
N TYR A 185 -18.36 27.65 -20.71
CA TYR A 185 -18.09 28.14 -22.07
C TYR A 185 -19.03 27.54 -23.14
N ARG A 186 -19.62 26.37 -22.91
CA ARG A 186 -20.59 25.75 -23.84
C ARG A 186 -22.04 26.23 -23.68
N LEU A 187 -22.36 26.94 -22.60
CA LEU A 187 -23.70 27.44 -22.32
C LEU A 187 -24.10 28.70 -23.11
N LYS A 188 -23.25 29.22 -24.02
CA LYS A 188 -23.67 30.31 -24.94
C LYS A 188 -24.52 29.72 -26.07
N PRO A 189 -25.85 29.89 -26.05
CA PRO A 189 -26.71 29.36 -27.09
C PRO A 189 -26.64 30.35 -28.25
N LYS A 190 -25.91 30.02 -29.31
CA LYS A 190 -26.04 30.82 -30.53
C LYS A 190 -26.78 30.12 -31.65
N TYR A 191 -26.50 28.86 -32.02
CA TYR A 191 -27.20 28.24 -33.17
C TYR A 191 -27.16 26.70 -33.17
N TYR A 192 -27.72 26.01 -32.18
CA TYR A 192 -27.75 24.53 -32.17
C TYR A 192 -29.17 23.99 -32.25
N CYS A 193 -29.40 22.99 -33.11
CA CYS A 193 -30.65 22.24 -33.17
C CYS A 193 -30.90 21.52 -31.83
N THR A 194 -32.17 21.43 -31.41
CA THR A 194 -32.65 20.84 -30.15
C THR A 194 -32.09 19.44 -29.89
N TYR A 195 -31.90 18.64 -30.94
CA TYR A 195 -31.33 17.29 -30.87
C TYR A 195 -29.84 17.29 -30.44
N GLN A 196 -29.01 18.17 -31.00
CA GLN A 196 -27.60 18.31 -30.61
C GLN A 196 -27.45 18.86 -29.18
N GLN A 197 -28.42 19.65 -28.71
CA GLN A 197 -28.40 20.17 -27.35
C GLN A 197 -28.70 19.07 -26.32
N ASN A 198 -29.59 18.13 -26.65
CA ASN A 198 -29.89 16.97 -25.81
C ASN A 198 -28.71 15.98 -25.71
N SER A 199 -28.02 15.68 -26.81
CA SER A 199 -26.84 14.79 -26.77
C SER A 199 -25.71 15.38 -25.91
N ILE A 200 -25.48 16.69 -26.00
CA ILE A 200 -24.49 17.39 -25.15
C ILE A 200 -24.86 17.33 -23.67
N ARG A 201 -26.14 17.47 -23.33
CA ARG A 201 -26.62 17.35 -21.94
C ARG A 201 -26.39 15.94 -21.40
N ILE A 202 -26.73 14.91 -22.18
CA ILE A 202 -26.52 13.50 -21.82
C ILE A 202 -25.04 13.23 -21.57
N ASP A 203 -24.15 13.74 -22.42
CA ASP A 203 -22.70 13.56 -22.24
C ASP A 203 -22.17 14.25 -20.98
N MET A 204 -22.69 15.43 -20.63
CA MET A 204 -22.32 16.12 -19.39
C MET A 204 -22.82 15.38 -18.15
N ILE A 205 -24.02 14.79 -18.20
CA ILE A 205 -24.55 13.94 -17.12
C ILE A 205 -23.65 12.71 -16.95
N LYS A 206 -23.31 12.00 -18.03
CA LYS A 206 -22.39 10.85 -17.98
C LYS A 206 -21.03 11.21 -17.37
N LEU A 207 -20.52 12.39 -17.69
CA LEU A 207 -19.23 12.85 -17.22
C LEU A 207 -19.27 13.26 -15.74
N ASN A 208 -20.34 13.90 -15.29
CA ASN A 208 -20.58 14.18 -13.87
C ASN A 208 -20.75 12.89 -13.05
N LEU A 209 -21.51 11.92 -13.56
CA LEU A 209 -21.66 10.61 -12.92
C LEU A 209 -20.29 9.92 -12.78
N TYR A 210 -19.48 9.94 -13.84
CA TYR A 210 -18.13 9.39 -13.78
C TYR A 210 -17.23 10.12 -12.76
N LEU A 211 -17.35 11.45 -12.66
CA LEU A 211 -16.63 12.22 -11.66
C LEU A 211 -17.06 11.85 -10.22
N GLN A 212 -18.37 11.65 -10.00
CA GLN A 212 -18.88 11.14 -8.72
C GLN A 212 -18.34 9.75 -8.42
N THR A 213 -18.23 8.87 -9.42
CA THR A 213 -17.57 7.56 -9.26
C THR A 213 -16.11 7.71 -8.83
N ILE A 214 -15.33 8.59 -9.45
CA ILE A 214 -13.93 8.84 -9.05
C ILE A 214 -13.84 9.41 -7.62
N ALA A 215 -14.77 10.30 -7.26
CA ALA A 215 -14.82 10.91 -5.92
C ALA A 215 -15.13 9.88 -4.84
N ASN A 216 -16.07 8.97 -5.15
CA ASN A 216 -16.52 7.91 -4.25
C ASN A 216 -15.59 6.70 -4.26
N ASN A 217 -14.72 6.57 -5.26
CA ASN A 217 -13.63 5.59 -5.30
C ASN A 217 -12.60 5.94 -4.24
N ARG A 218 -12.89 5.53 -3.01
CA ARG A 218 -11.89 5.50 -1.96
C ARG A 218 -11.02 4.28 -2.23
N PHE A 219 -9.73 4.54 -2.45
CA PHE A 219 -8.70 3.51 -2.32
C PHE A 219 -8.55 3.24 -0.82
N ASP A 220 -9.58 2.63 -0.23
CA ASP A 220 -9.69 2.37 1.20
C ASP A 220 -8.68 1.28 1.56
N PHE A 221 -7.43 1.70 1.73
CA PHE A 221 -6.47 0.92 2.50
C PHE A 221 -6.95 0.99 3.97
N PRO A 222 -7.25 -0.15 4.61
CA PRO A 222 -7.61 -0.15 6.01
C PRO A 222 -6.42 0.40 6.78
N ASN A 223 -6.67 1.47 7.54
CA ASN A 223 -5.75 2.24 8.38
C ASN A 223 -5.40 3.67 7.93
N SER A 224 -6.32 4.36 7.25
CA SER A 224 -6.54 5.78 7.62
C SER A 224 -7.72 5.84 8.58
N GLU A 225 -7.48 6.33 9.79
CA GLU A 225 -8.31 6.38 11.00
C GLU A 225 -9.69 7.07 10.89
N SER A 226 -10.29 7.18 9.70
CA SER A 226 -11.60 7.82 9.47
C SER A 226 -12.72 6.87 9.00
N ASN A 227 -12.45 5.60 8.75
CA ASN A 227 -13.44 4.68 8.14
C ASN A 227 -14.13 3.73 9.14
N ARG A 228 -14.71 4.29 10.20
CA ARG A 228 -15.86 3.68 10.89
C ARG A 228 -17.06 4.60 10.78
N LYS A 229 -17.62 4.67 9.56
CA LYS A 229 -19.03 4.97 9.27
C LYS A 229 -19.21 5.02 7.76
N PHE A 230 -19.95 4.03 7.27
CA PHE A 230 -20.79 3.97 6.07
C PHE A 230 -20.63 2.61 5.38
N ASP A 231 -21.04 1.58 6.10
CA ASP A 231 -21.81 0.50 5.47
C ASP A 231 -23.20 1.05 5.14
N MET A 232 -23.56 0.96 3.86
CA MET A 232 -24.91 0.80 3.28
C MET A 232 -24.65 0.79 1.76
N GLY A 233 -24.83 -0.31 1.05
CA GLY A 233 -26.11 -0.99 0.91
C GLY A 233 -26.78 -0.45 -0.37
N ALA A 234 -26.80 -1.30 -1.40
CA ALA A 234 -27.61 -1.18 -2.62
C ALA A 234 -27.49 0.11 -3.46
N ILE A 235 -26.87 -0.02 -4.65
CA ILE A 235 -27.44 0.17 -6.00
C ILE A 235 -26.27 0.15 -7.00
#